data_AF-A0A8J7HYX3-F1
#
_entry.id   AF-A0A8J7HYX3-F1
#
_cell.length_a   1.000
_cell.length_b   1.000
_cell.length_c   1.000
_cell.angle_alpha   90.00
_cell.angle_beta   90.00
_cell.angle_gamma   90.00
#
_symmetry.space_group_name_H-M   'P 1'
#
loop_
_entity.id
_entity.type
_entity.pdbx_description
1 polymer ?
#
loop_
_entity_poly.entity_id
_entity_poly.type
_entity_poly.pdbx_seq_one_letter_code
_entity_poly.pdbx_strand_id
1 'polypeptide(L)'
;MNVIEILRLKQLRFQVASQLVLKEWKPEDLSKPKCPKCYSPGFLTPHQSQDSRVCYCIRCNYYFKEIIATHSCKCAVPGDDKVCCGCPYFQQFMELVDQRLVELEQLSVAELQDLLSLKPFP
;
A
#
# COMPACT_ATOMS: atom_id res chain seq x y z
N MET A 1 -20.60 19.00 16.39
CA MET A 1 -20.84 17.83 15.52
C MET A 1 -21.35 16.67 16.35
N ASN A 2 -22.41 16.02 15.91
CA ASN A 2 -22.89 14.77 16.52
C ASN A 2 -22.07 13.56 16.02
N VAL A 3 -22.26 12.40 16.65
CA VAL A 3 -21.51 11.17 16.31
C VAL A 3 -21.70 10.76 14.85
N ILE A 4 -22.92 10.90 14.31
CA ILE A 4 -23.23 10.55 12.92
C ILE A 4 -22.45 11.45 11.95
N GLU A 5 -22.36 12.75 12.24
CA GLU A 5 -21.59 13.71 11.43
C GLU A 5 -20.09 13.41 11.48
N ILE A 6 -19.56 13.02 12.65
CA ILE A 6 -18.15 12.59 12.79
C ILE A 6 -17.88 11.35 11.92
N LEU A 7 -18.76 10.35 11.97
CA LEU A 7 -18.62 9.13 11.19
C LEU A 7 -18.69 9.42 9.68
N ARG A 8 -19.62 10.28 9.25
CA ARG A 8 -19.73 10.71 7.85
C ARG A 8 -18.49 11.44 7.38
N LEU A 9 -17.92 12.34 8.19
CA LEU A 9 -16.69 13.05 7.83
C LEU A 9 -15.50 12.09 7.71
N LYS A 10 -15.37 11.13 8.62
CA LYS A 10 -14.33 10.08 8.53
C LYS A 10 -14.49 9.24 7.28
N GLN A 11 -15.72 8.84 6.95
CA GLN A 11 -16.02 8.09 5.74
C GLN A 11 -15.67 8.89 4.47
N LEU A 12 -16.00 10.19 4.44
CA LEU A 12 -15.67 11.06 3.33
C LEU A 12 -14.15 11.18 3.12
N ARG A 13 -13.40 11.42 4.20
CA ARG A 13 -11.93 11.47 4.15
C ARG A 13 -11.33 10.16 3.66
N PHE A 14 -11.83 9.02 4.14
CA PHE A 14 -11.39 7.71 3.69
C PHE A 14 -11.67 7.48 2.20
N GLN A 15 -12.84 7.88 1.71
CA GLN A 15 -13.19 7.79 0.29
C GLN A 15 -12.26 8.65 -0.57
N VAL A 16 -12.02 9.90 -0.17
CA VAL A 16 -11.09 10.82 -0.86
C VAL A 16 -9.67 10.24 -0.87
N ALA A 17 -9.15 9.84 0.30
CA ALA A 17 -7.83 9.25 0.43
C ALA A 17 -7.67 8.02 -0.48
N SER A 18 -8.63 7.10 -0.42
CA SER A 18 -8.61 5.88 -1.24
C SER A 18 -8.59 6.20 -2.73
N GLN A 19 -9.40 7.17 -3.19
CA GLN A 19 -9.40 7.56 -4.61
C GLN A 19 -8.09 8.21 -5.04
N LEU A 20 -7.50 9.07 -4.20
CA LEU A 20 -6.22 9.69 -4.48
C LEU A 20 -5.10 8.64 -4.58
N VAL A 21 -5.06 7.68 -3.66
CA VAL A 21 -4.08 6.59 -3.72
C VAL A 21 -4.32 5.72 -4.94
N LEU A 22 -5.56 5.35 -5.27
CA LEU A 22 -5.89 4.55 -6.45
C LEU A 22 -5.44 5.20 -7.77
N LYS A 23 -5.49 6.54 -7.88
CA LYS A 23 -5.02 7.27 -9.07
C LYS A 23 -3.52 7.11 -9.31
N GLU A 24 -2.74 6.97 -8.23
CA GLU A 24 -1.28 6.84 -8.28
C GLU A 24 -0.82 5.38 -8.06
N TRP A 25 -1.78 4.47 -7.83
CA TRP A 25 -1.50 3.11 -7.40
C TRP A 25 -0.78 2.32 -8.47
N LYS A 26 0.44 1.92 -8.13
CA LYS A 26 1.23 0.94 -8.87
C LYS A 26 1.70 -0.08 -7.85
N PRO A 27 1.18 -1.32 -7.86
CA PRO A 27 1.61 -2.33 -6.91
C PRO A 27 3.13 -2.49 -7.07
N GLU A 28 3.83 -2.46 -5.96
CA GLU A 28 5.27 -2.66 -6.00
C GLU A 28 5.60 -4.06 -6.50
N ASP A 29 6.67 -4.20 -7.28
CA ASP A 29 7.12 -5.50 -7.73
C ASP A 29 7.72 -6.30 -6.55
N LEU A 30 6.87 -7.06 -5.85
CA LEU A 30 7.26 -7.94 -4.74
C LEU A 30 8.13 -9.13 -5.18
N SER A 31 8.39 -9.31 -6.47
CA SER A 31 9.38 -10.30 -6.93
C SER A 31 10.82 -9.88 -6.60
N LYS A 32 11.02 -8.60 -6.27
CA LYS A 32 12.34 -8.06 -5.92
C LYS A 32 12.50 -7.94 -4.40
N PRO A 33 13.46 -8.64 -3.80
CA PRO A 33 13.71 -8.53 -2.37
C PRO A 33 14.19 -7.13 -2.01
N LYS A 34 13.71 -6.59 -0.89
CA LYS A 34 14.20 -5.34 -0.31
C LYS A 34 15.06 -5.60 0.91
N CYS A 35 16.18 -4.89 1.00
CA CYS A 35 17.03 -4.95 2.18
C CYS A 35 16.30 -4.36 3.41
N PRO A 36 16.19 -5.09 4.53
CA PRO A 36 15.50 -4.58 5.72
C PRO A 36 16.24 -3.43 6.42
N LYS A 37 17.52 -3.19 6.08
CA LYS A 37 18.33 -2.12 6.69
C LYS A 37 18.24 -0.78 5.96
N CYS A 38 18.14 -0.81 4.64
CA CYS A 38 18.23 0.41 3.82
C CYS A 38 17.18 0.49 2.71
N TYR A 39 16.28 -0.49 2.63
CA TYR A 39 15.20 -0.59 1.65
C TYR A 39 15.65 -0.58 0.18
N SER A 40 16.95 -0.66 -0.10
CA SER A 40 17.45 -0.79 -1.47
C SER A 40 17.14 -2.19 -2.02
N PRO A 41 17.06 -2.35 -3.35
CA PRO A 41 16.94 -3.65 -3.97
C PRO A 41 18.06 -4.59 -3.52
N GLY A 42 17.67 -5.80 -3.13
CA GLY A 42 18.54 -6.93 -2.87
C GLY A 42 18.68 -7.82 -4.10
N PHE A 43 19.70 -8.66 -4.08
CA PHE A 43 19.99 -9.64 -5.12
C PHE A 43 19.75 -11.02 -4.56
N LEU A 44 19.04 -11.86 -5.33
CA LEU A 44 18.85 -13.26 -4.98
C LEU A 44 20.21 -13.97 -5.04
N THR A 45 20.54 -14.69 -3.99
CA THR A 45 21.70 -15.57 -3.99
C THR A 45 21.30 -16.98 -4.46
N PRO A 46 22.27 -17.83 -4.85
CA PRO A 46 21.98 -19.23 -5.23
C PRO A 46 21.41 -20.07 -4.07
N HIS A 47 21.52 -19.63 -2.82
CA HIS A 47 21.04 -20.35 -1.66
C HIS A 47 19.54 -20.13 -1.43
N GLN A 48 18.78 -21.22 -1.48
CA GLN A 48 17.35 -21.27 -1.18
C GLN A 48 17.08 -22.39 -0.17
N SER A 49 16.20 -22.13 0.80
CA SER A 49 15.56 -23.15 1.64
C SER A 49 14.09 -23.30 1.20
N GLN A 50 13.40 -24.37 1.61
CA GLN A 50 12.02 -24.65 1.20
C GLN A 50 11.07 -23.44 1.32
N ASP A 51 11.21 -22.63 2.37
CA ASP A 51 10.31 -21.48 2.62
C ASP A 51 10.99 -20.11 2.61
N SER A 52 12.29 -20.02 2.24
CA SER A 52 13.00 -18.73 2.26
C SER A 52 14.11 -18.65 1.23
N ARG A 53 14.33 -17.44 0.69
CA ARG A 53 15.44 -17.15 -0.22
C ARG A 53 16.48 -16.31 0.51
N VAL A 54 17.75 -16.68 0.39
CA VAL A 54 18.82 -15.82 0.90
C VAL A 54 19.09 -14.74 -0.12
N CYS A 55 18.99 -13.49 0.31
CA CYS A 55 19.20 -12.29 -0.48
C CYS A 55 20.41 -11.52 0.04
N TYR A 56 21.05 -10.77 -0.83
CA TYR A 56 22.21 -9.94 -0.49
C TYR A 56 21.98 -8.49 -0.91
N CYS A 57 22.27 -7.55 -0.03
CA CYS A 57 22.23 -6.13 -0.31
C CYS A 57 23.65 -5.58 -0.55
N ILE A 58 23.92 -5.10 -1.77
CA ILE A 58 25.22 -4.49 -2.12
C ILE A 58 25.48 -3.24 -1.28
N ARG A 59 24.47 -2.40 -1.06
CA ARG A 59 24.62 -1.12 -0.36
C ARG A 59 25.00 -1.29 1.11
N CYS A 60 24.48 -2.33 1.77
CA CYS A 60 24.74 -2.61 3.18
C CYS A 60 25.75 -3.72 3.43
N ASN A 61 26.23 -4.40 2.38
CA ASN A 61 26.98 -5.64 2.49
C ASN A 61 26.32 -6.62 3.49
N TYR A 62 25.02 -6.86 3.33
CA TYR A 62 24.19 -7.57 4.30
C TYR A 62 23.36 -8.68 3.66
N TYR A 63 23.45 -9.87 4.24
CA TYR A 63 22.61 -11.01 3.89
C TYR A 63 21.33 -11.02 4.72
N PHE A 64 20.22 -11.29 4.07
CA PHE A 64 18.91 -11.39 4.72
C PHE A 64 18.08 -12.50 4.09
N LYS A 65 17.13 -13.04 4.85
CA LYS A 65 16.17 -14.01 4.33
C LYS A 65 14.93 -13.26 3.87
N GLU A 66 14.56 -13.46 2.62
CA GLU A 66 13.26 -13.08 2.12
C GLU A 66 12.28 -14.21 2.43
N ILE A 67 11.22 -13.86 3.16
CA ILE A 67 10.05 -14.72 3.30
C ILE A 67 9.35 -14.65 1.95
N ILE A 68 9.34 -15.76 1.22
CA ILE A 68 8.62 -15.84 -0.04
C ILE A 68 7.16 -15.58 0.29
N ALA A 69 6.59 -14.48 -0.20
CA ALA A 69 5.15 -14.28 -0.12
C ALA A 69 4.50 -15.43 -0.92
N THR A 70 4.05 -16.46 -0.21
CA THR A 70 3.45 -17.69 -0.77
C THR A 70 2.15 -17.40 -1.52
N HIS A 71 1.62 -16.19 -1.38
CA HIS A 71 0.47 -15.73 -2.14
C HIS A 71 0.91 -14.92 -3.34
N SER A 72 0.82 -15.56 -4.51
CA SER A 72 0.75 -14.89 -5.81
C SER A 72 -0.50 -14.00 -5.84
N CYS A 73 -0.42 -12.85 -5.19
CA CYS A 73 -1.51 -11.91 -5.15
C CYS A 73 -1.69 -11.31 -6.55
N LYS A 74 -2.84 -11.61 -7.16
CA LYS A 74 -3.24 -11.07 -8.47
C LYS A 74 -4.09 -9.80 -8.34
N CYS A 75 -4.25 -9.28 -7.11
CA CYS A 75 -5.06 -8.11 -6.85
C CYS A 75 -4.37 -6.87 -7.41
N ALA A 76 -4.82 -6.42 -8.58
CA ALA A 76 -4.39 -5.14 -9.16
C ALA A 76 -5.00 -3.96 -8.38
N VAL A 77 -6.23 -4.12 -7.88
CA VAL A 77 -6.97 -3.12 -7.10
C VAL A 77 -7.21 -3.66 -5.68
N PRO A 78 -6.70 -2.97 -4.65
CA PRO A 78 -6.94 -3.31 -3.25
C PRO A 78 -8.43 -3.27 -2.88
N GLY A 79 -8.97 -4.35 -2.31
CA GLY A 79 -10.35 -4.42 -1.82
C GLY A 79 -11.41 -4.81 -2.86
N ASP A 80 -11.03 -5.10 -4.10
CA ASP A 80 -11.94 -5.54 -5.17
C ASP A 80 -12.51 -6.96 -4.90
N ASP A 81 -11.68 -7.84 -4.36
CA ASP A 81 -12.08 -9.16 -3.85
C ASP A 81 -11.83 -9.22 -2.32
N LYS A 82 -12.74 -9.88 -1.58
CA LYS A 82 -12.56 -10.17 -0.15
C LYS A 82 -11.27 -10.95 0.11
N VAL A 83 -10.81 -11.75 -0.87
CA VAL A 83 -9.54 -12.48 -0.79
C VAL A 83 -8.33 -11.53 -0.80
N CYS A 84 -8.49 -10.32 -1.33
CA CYS A 84 -7.42 -9.31 -1.39
C CYS A 84 -7.14 -8.63 -0.04
N CYS A 85 -8.02 -8.72 0.95
CA CYS A 85 -7.81 -8.09 2.26
C CYS A 85 -6.58 -8.63 3.01
N GLY A 86 -6.17 -9.87 2.72
CA GLY A 86 -4.97 -10.50 3.29
C GLY A 86 -3.71 -10.34 2.44
N CYS A 87 -3.78 -9.60 1.33
CA CYS A 87 -2.67 -9.47 0.40
C CYS A 87 -1.66 -8.38 0.84
N PRO A 88 -0.35 -8.59 0.65
CA PRO A 88 0.66 -7.56 0.89
C PRO A 88 0.41 -6.24 0.13
N TYR A 89 -0.14 -6.30 -1.09
CA TYR A 89 -0.56 -5.11 -1.84
C TYR A 89 -1.67 -4.32 -1.15
N PHE A 90 -2.60 -5.01 -0.47
CA PHE A 90 -3.64 -4.34 0.30
C PHE A 90 -3.06 -3.64 1.52
N GLN A 91 -2.11 -4.27 2.22
CA GLN A 91 -1.43 -3.63 3.34
C GLN A 91 -0.66 -2.37 2.89
N GLN A 92 0.12 -2.46 1.81
CA GLN A 92 0.83 -1.30 1.23
C GLN A 92 -0.12 -0.18 0.83
N PHE A 93 -1.26 -0.54 0.22
CA PHE A 93 -2.28 0.43 -0.14
C PHE A 93 -2.85 1.14 1.09
N MET A 94 -3.17 0.40 2.15
CA MET A 94 -3.68 0.97 3.39
C MET A 94 -2.66 1.91 4.05
N GLU A 95 -1.36 1.59 4.00
CA GLU A 95 -0.30 2.48 4.50
C GLU A 95 -0.28 3.82 3.75
N LEU A 96 -0.47 3.81 2.42
CA LEU A 96 -0.59 5.04 1.62
C LEU A 96 -1.89 5.80 1.92
N VAL A 97 -2.99 5.09 2.14
CA VAL A 97 -4.28 5.69 2.54
C VAL A 97 -4.14 6.39 3.88
N ASP A 98 -3.49 5.76 4.85
CA ASP A 98 -3.25 6.35 6.17
C ASP A 98 -2.40 7.63 6.08
N GLN A 99 -1.38 7.66 5.21
CA GLN A 99 -0.61 8.87 4.95
C GLN A 99 -1.49 10.00 4.38
N ARG A 100 -2.33 9.69 3.38
CA ARG A 100 -3.28 10.67 2.82
C ARG A 100 -4.33 11.12 3.84
N LEU A 101 -4.78 10.24 4.74
CA LEU A 101 -5.74 10.59 5.78
C LEU A 101 -5.19 11.67 6.72
N VAL A 102 -3.90 11.62 7.06
CA VAL A 102 -3.23 12.66 7.87
C VAL A 102 -3.23 14.00 7.13
N GLU A 103 -2.95 14.00 5.82
CA GLU A 103 -2.99 15.22 4.99
C GLU A 103 -4.41 15.82 4.90
N LEU A 104 -5.44 14.98 4.81
CA LEU A 104 -6.84 15.38 4.65
C LEU A 104 -7.52 15.76 5.98
N GLU A 105 -6.87 15.56 7.13
CA GLU A 105 -7.46 15.83 8.45
C GLU A 105 -7.82 17.31 8.63
N GLN A 106 -7.03 18.20 8.04
CA GLN A 106 -7.20 19.66 8.14
C GLN A 106 -8.23 20.23 7.15
N LEU A 107 -8.68 19.42 6.17
CA LEU A 107 -9.59 19.89 5.13
C LEU A 107 -11.04 19.93 5.61
N SER A 108 -11.75 20.94 5.14
CA SER A 108 -13.19 21.12 5.29
C SER A 108 -13.97 20.15 4.38
N VAL A 109 -15.27 20.02 4.67
CA VAL A 109 -16.18 19.18 3.86
C VAL A 109 -16.23 19.63 2.40
N ALA A 110 -16.24 20.95 2.14
CA ALA A 110 -16.28 21.50 0.80
C ALA A 110 -14.99 21.15 0.02
N GLU A 111 -13.82 21.33 0.64
CA GLU A 111 -12.53 20.99 0.03
C GLU A 111 -12.43 19.49 -0.27
N LEU A 112 -12.94 18.64 0.64
CA LEU A 112 -13.00 17.19 0.42
C LEU A 112 -13.94 16.81 -0.75
N GLN A 113 -15.07 17.50 -0.90
CA GLN A 113 -16.01 17.28 -2.01
C GLN A 113 -15.45 17.76 -3.35
N ASP A 114 -14.68 18.84 -3.37
CA ASP A 114 -14.00 19.31 -4.57
C ASP A 114 -12.96 18.28 -5.06
N LEU A 115 -12.23 17.66 -4.13
CA LEU A 115 -11.28 16.58 -4.45
C LEU A 115 -11.94 15.34 -5.06
N LEU A 116 -13.18 15.01 -4.64
CA LEU A 116 -13.98 13.93 -5.26
C LEU A 116 -14.55 14.34 -6.63
N SER A 117 -14.84 15.63 -6.80
CA SER A 117 -15.45 16.18 -8.01
C SER A 117 -14.46 16.34 -9.17
N LEU A 118 -13.16 16.22 -8.91
CA LEU A 118 -12.11 16.03 -9.93
C LEU A 118 -12.31 14.68 -10.62
N LYS A 119 -13.20 14.68 -11.62
CA LYS A 119 -13.69 13.60 -12.49
C LYS A 119 -12.83 12.32 -12.46
N PRO A 120 -13.44 11.14 -12.24
CA PRO A 120 -12.88 9.89 -12.73
C PRO A 120 -13.10 9.84 -14.25
N PHE A 121 -12.11 9.56 -15.10
CA PHE A 121 -12.33 9.00 -16.47
C PHE A 121 -10.98 8.71 -17.18
N PRO A 122 -10.91 7.76 -18.11
CA PRO A 122 -11.75 6.58 -18.35
C PRO A 122 -11.16 5.28 -17.81
#